data_AF-A0AAE2Y0G1-F1
#
_entry.id   AF-A0AAE2Y0G1-F1
#
_cell.length_a   1.000
_cell.length_b   1.000
_cell.length_c   1.000
_cell.angle_alpha   90.00
_cell.angle_beta   90.00
_cell.angle_gamma   90.00
#
_symmetry.space_group_name_H-M   'P 1'
#
loop_
_entity.id
_entity.type
_entity.pdbx_description
1 polymer ?
#
loop_
_entity_poly.entity_id
_entity_poly.type
_entity_poly.pdbx_seq_one_letter_code
_entity_poly.pdbx_strand_id
1 'polypeptide(L)'
;VNELLKRRLAELKGTEQPSNEDLNYEALKREHVRLSEETARLTRLLQKSGEYETLLEAAENLGLNQQTLENAEEVKAKLLQTWNGLKAPAHILITLIETAQKRRQTEQKLEKIRLKETSDKRY
;
A
#
# COMPACT_ATOMS: atom_id res chain seq x y z
N VAL A 1 3.30 5.29 -27.18
CA VAL A 1 1.99 5.97 -27.00
C VAL A 1 2.23 7.26 -26.23
N ASN A 2 1.99 8.49 -26.66
CA ASN A 2 1.98 9.14 -27.97
C ASN A 2 2.31 10.62 -27.63
N GLU A 3 3.60 10.99 -27.63
CA GLU A 3 4.08 12.32 -27.20
C GLU A 3 3.42 13.47 -28.01
N LEU A 4 2.97 13.16 -29.22
CA LEU A 4 2.22 14.07 -30.07
C LEU A 4 0.86 14.49 -29.47
N LEU A 5 0.17 13.57 -28.77
CA LEU A 5 -1.11 13.86 -28.11
C LEU A 5 -0.91 14.77 -26.89
N LYS A 6 0.18 14.58 -26.14
CA LYS A 6 0.52 15.43 -24.99
C LYS A 6 0.84 16.86 -25.43
N ARG A 7 1.57 17.02 -26.54
CA ARG A 7 1.94 18.34 -27.09
C ARG A 7 0.72 19.12 -27.59
N ARG A 8 -0.18 18.45 -28.31
CA ARG A 8 -1.42 19.07 -28.83
C ARG A 8 -2.43 19.44 -27.72
N LEU A 9 -2.49 18.66 -26.64
CA LEU A 9 -3.30 19.00 -25.46
C LEU A 9 -2.75 20.19 -24.67
N ALA A 10 -1.43 20.35 -24.61
CA ALA A 10 -0.77 21.48 -23.96
C ALA A 10 -0.99 22.80 -24.72
N GLU A 11 -0.94 22.76 -26.06
CA GLU A 11 -1.22 23.92 -26.91
C GLU A 11 -2.68 24.41 -26.79
N LEU A 12 -3.64 23.51 -26.55
CA LEU A 12 -5.07 23.85 -26.44
C LEU A 12 -5.47 24.36 -25.06
N LYS A 13 -4.66 24.19 -24.01
CA LYS A 13 -5.03 24.52 -22.62
C LYS A 13 -4.23 25.66 -21.98
N GLY A 14 -3.26 26.28 -22.67
CA GLY A 14 -2.54 27.46 -22.17
C GLY A 14 -1.99 27.31 -20.74
N THR A 15 -1.66 26.09 -20.32
CA THR A 15 -1.26 25.76 -18.95
C THR A 15 0.02 24.96 -19.00
N GLU A 16 1.02 25.42 -18.25
CA GLU A 16 2.33 24.81 -18.11
C GLU A 16 2.20 23.30 -17.85
N GLN A 17 3.03 22.50 -18.53
CA GLN A 17 3.04 21.06 -18.30
C GLN A 17 3.37 20.79 -16.83
N PRO A 18 2.63 19.89 -16.16
CA PRO A 18 2.95 19.51 -14.79
C PRO A 18 4.36 18.93 -14.75
N SER A 19 5.12 19.27 -13.72
CA SER A 19 6.49 18.77 -13.57
C SER A 19 6.50 17.26 -13.39
N ASN A 20 7.65 16.62 -13.65
CA ASN A 20 7.81 15.18 -13.39
C ASN A 20 7.61 14.84 -11.91
N GLU A 21 7.90 15.78 -11.00
CA GLU A 21 7.69 15.62 -9.56
C GLU A 21 6.19 15.60 -9.21
N ASP A 22 5.39 16.48 -9.82
CA ASP A 22 3.93 16.52 -9.65
C ASP A 22 3.28 15.23 -10.15
N LEU A 23 3.71 14.73 -11.31
CA LEU A 23 3.22 13.48 -11.89
C LEU A 23 3.54 12.28 -10.97
N ASN A 24 4.72 12.27 -10.34
CA ASN A 24 5.13 11.23 -9.41
C ASN A 24 4.32 11.31 -8.09
N TYR A 25 4.08 12.51 -7.57
CA TYR A 25 3.26 12.71 -6.38
C TYR A 25 1.81 12.25 -6.58
N GLU A 26 1.18 12.62 -7.69
CA GLU A 26 -0.17 12.18 -8.04
C GLU A 26 -0.24 10.66 -8.30
N ALA A 27 0.83 10.04 -8.80
CA ALA A 27 0.92 8.59 -8.89
C ALA A 27 0.98 7.93 -7.50
N LEU A 28 1.77 8.48 -6.58
CA LEU A 28 1.86 7.99 -5.19
C LEU A 28 0.53 8.10 -4.45
N LYS A 29 -0.23 9.19 -4.62
CA LYS A 29 -1.57 9.34 -4.04
C LYS A 29 -2.52 8.25 -4.53
N ARG A 30 -2.59 8.06 -5.85
CA ARG A 30 -3.44 7.03 -6.47
C ARG A 30 -3.07 5.63 -6.00
N GLU A 31 -1.77 5.33 -5.91
CA GLU A 31 -1.30 4.05 -5.39
C GLU A 31 -1.68 3.87 -3.91
N HIS A 32 -1.55 4.90 -3.07
CA HIS A 32 -1.94 4.81 -1.67
C HIS A 32 -3.45 4.56 -1.49
N VAL A 33 -4.31 5.22 -2.29
CA VAL A 33 -5.76 4.97 -2.29
C VAL A 33 -6.05 3.54 -2.73
N ARG A 34 -5.48 3.10 -3.86
CA ARG A 34 -5.65 1.73 -4.38
C ARG A 34 -5.24 0.68 -3.36
N LEU A 35 -4.10 0.87 -2.69
CA LEU A 35 -3.62 -0.04 -1.65
C LEU A 35 -4.55 -0.03 -0.43
N SER A 36 -5.09 1.13 -0.05
CA SER A 36 -6.07 1.22 1.05
C SER A 36 -7.36 0.46 0.75
N GLU A 37 -7.89 0.63 -0.46
CA GLU A 37 -9.06 -0.12 -0.93
C GLU A 37 -8.80 -1.63 -0.98
N GLU A 38 -7.61 -2.04 -1.45
CA GLU A 38 -7.23 -3.44 -1.50
C GLU A 38 -7.07 -4.05 -0.10
N THR A 39 -6.46 -3.33 0.86
CA THR A 39 -6.40 -3.80 2.25
C THR A 39 -7.80 -4.02 2.81
N ALA A 40 -8.74 -3.08 2.58
CA ALA A 40 -10.12 -3.23 3.03
C ALA A 40 -10.84 -4.40 2.35
N ARG A 41 -10.58 -4.64 1.05
CA ARG A 41 -11.13 -5.78 0.31
C ARG A 41 -10.64 -7.10 0.89
N LEU A 42 -9.33 -7.23 1.12
CA LEU A 42 -8.71 -8.46 1.64
C LEU A 42 -9.18 -8.76 3.07
N THR A 43 -9.28 -7.74 3.93
CA THR A 43 -9.86 -7.91 5.28
C THR A 43 -11.29 -8.45 5.21
N ARG A 44 -12.14 -7.90 4.34
CA ARG A 44 -13.52 -8.41 4.17
C ARG A 44 -13.56 -9.84 3.63
N LEU A 45 -12.65 -10.21 2.74
CA LEU A 45 -12.56 -11.58 2.22
C LEU A 45 -12.18 -12.58 3.33
N LEU A 46 -11.22 -12.22 4.19
CA LEU A 46 -10.85 -13.04 5.34
C LEU A 46 -11.97 -13.15 6.37
N GLN A 47 -12.65 -12.04 6.67
CA GLN A 47 -13.79 -12.06 7.60
C GLN A 47 -14.90 -13.00 7.10
N LYS A 48 -15.16 -13.01 5.79
CA LYS A 48 -16.12 -13.94 5.17
C LYS A 48 -15.69 -15.41 5.23
N SER A 49 -14.39 -15.69 5.32
CA SER A 49 -13.91 -17.08 5.44
C SER A 49 -14.05 -17.63 6.86
N GLY A 50 -14.36 -16.79 7.86
CA GLY A 50 -14.49 -17.19 9.27
C GLY A 50 -13.16 -17.43 10.00
N GLU A 51 -12.03 -17.32 9.30
CA GLU A 51 -10.69 -17.65 9.82
C GLU A 51 -9.88 -16.38 10.18
N TYR A 52 -10.44 -15.20 9.96
CA TYR A 52 -9.71 -13.93 10.11
C TYR A 52 -9.10 -13.74 11.49
N GLU A 53 -9.90 -13.90 12.54
CA GLU A 53 -9.47 -13.67 13.92
C GLU A 53 -8.39 -14.68 14.33
N THR A 54 -8.61 -15.97 14.06
CA THR A 54 -7.67 -17.05 14.39
C THR A 54 -6.36 -16.93 13.61
N LEU A 55 -6.42 -16.54 12.33
CA LEU A 55 -5.21 -16.30 11.53
C LEU A 55 -4.44 -15.07 12.00
N LEU A 56 -5.14 -14.00 12.38
CA LEU A 56 -4.51 -12.79 12.90
C LEU A 56 -3.84 -13.08 14.24
N GLU A 57 -4.52 -13.78 15.14
CA GLU A 57 -3.98 -14.24 16.42
C GLU A 57 -2.75 -15.14 16.21
N ALA A 58 -2.80 -16.07 15.25
CA ALA A 58 -1.65 -16.89 14.90
C ALA A 58 -0.46 -16.03 14.44
N ALA A 59 -0.70 -15.02 13.60
CA ALA A 59 0.35 -14.11 13.16
C ALA A 59 0.91 -13.24 14.31
N GLU A 60 0.06 -12.77 15.22
CA GLU A 60 0.46 -12.05 16.44
C GLU A 60 1.33 -12.92 17.36
N ASN A 61 0.93 -14.17 17.59
CA ASN A 61 1.68 -15.15 18.37
C ASN A 61 3.05 -15.49 17.74
N LEU A 62 3.15 -15.38 16.42
CA LEU A 62 4.43 -15.48 15.69
C LEU A 62 5.26 -14.19 15.75
N GLY A 63 4.73 -13.14 16.38
CA GLY A 63 5.41 -11.90 16.69
C GLY A 63 5.06 -10.73 15.78
N LEU A 64 4.06 -10.83 14.89
CA LEU A 64 3.75 -9.77 13.92
C LEU A 64 3.61 -8.40 14.58
N ASN A 65 4.50 -7.46 14.22
CA ASN A 65 4.36 -6.08 14.64
C ASN A 65 3.32 -5.39 13.75
N GLN A 66 2.07 -5.29 14.22
CA GLN A 66 0.99 -4.69 13.44
C GLN A 66 1.19 -3.20 13.13
N GLN A 67 1.99 -2.51 13.93
CA GLN A 67 2.28 -1.11 13.68
C GLN A 67 3.26 -1.00 12.52
N THR A 68 4.45 -1.57 12.66
CA THR A 68 5.55 -1.35 11.71
C THR A 68 5.59 -2.34 10.56
N LEU A 69 5.10 -3.56 10.77
CA LEU A 69 5.16 -4.71 9.87
C LEU A 69 6.60 -5.04 9.44
N GLU A 70 7.61 -4.66 10.22
CA GLU A 70 9.02 -4.85 9.86
C GLU A 70 9.44 -6.32 9.84
N ASN A 71 8.84 -7.14 10.71
CA ASN A 71 9.10 -8.57 10.81
C ASN A 71 8.15 -9.43 9.96
N ALA A 72 7.40 -8.83 9.04
CA ALA A 72 6.40 -9.55 8.25
C ALA A 72 6.98 -10.73 7.47
N GLU A 73 8.20 -10.64 6.92
CA GLU A 73 8.76 -11.76 6.13
C GLU A 73 8.93 -13.03 6.97
N GLU A 74 9.49 -12.89 8.16
CA GLU A 74 9.67 -14.01 9.08
C GLU A 74 8.32 -14.60 9.52
N VAL A 75 7.35 -13.72 9.81
CA VAL A 75 6.01 -14.15 10.24
C VAL A 75 5.26 -14.86 9.11
N LYS A 76 5.29 -14.33 7.88
CA LYS A 76 4.66 -14.98 6.71
C LYS A 76 5.19 -16.40 6.50
N ALA A 77 6.52 -16.56 6.56
CA ALA A 77 7.15 -17.87 6.39
C ALA A 77 6.74 -18.84 7.50
N LYS A 78 6.81 -18.42 8.77
CA LYS A 78 6.41 -19.25 9.91
C LYS A 78 4.91 -19.60 9.86
N LEU A 79 4.06 -18.64 9.51
CA LEU A 79 2.62 -18.84 9.41
C LEU A 79 2.29 -19.94 8.39
N LEU A 80 2.91 -19.96 7.21
CA LEU A 80 2.69 -21.03 6.23
C LEU A 80 3.12 -22.41 6.73
N GLN A 81 4.19 -22.46 7.53
CA GLN A 81 4.74 -23.69 8.10
C GLN A 81 3.88 -24.24 9.23
N THR A 82 3.36 -23.37 10.11
CA THR A 82 2.66 -23.78 11.34
C THR A 82 1.14 -23.78 11.21
N TRP A 83 0.58 -23.10 10.21
CA TRP A 83 -0.87 -23.03 10.04
C TRP A 83 -1.46 -24.35 9.55
N ASN A 84 -2.33 -24.94 10.38
CA ASN A 84 -3.00 -26.22 10.11
C ASN A 84 -4.42 -26.06 9.55
N GLY A 85 -4.96 -24.84 9.47
CA GLY A 85 -6.27 -24.57 8.88
C GLY A 85 -6.24 -24.48 7.36
N LEU A 86 -7.29 -23.87 6.78
CA LEU A 86 -7.39 -23.68 5.33
C LEU A 86 -6.24 -22.81 4.82
N LYS A 87 -5.54 -23.28 3.78
CA LYS A 87 -4.40 -22.57 3.19
C LYS A 87 -4.82 -21.30 2.45
N ALA A 88 -6.00 -21.30 1.79
CA ALA A 88 -6.47 -20.15 1.02
C ALA A 88 -6.62 -18.88 1.89
N PRO A 89 -7.32 -18.90 3.05
CA PRO A 89 -7.31 -17.78 3.99
C PRO A 89 -5.91 -17.36 4.45
N ALA A 90 -5.01 -18.29 4.74
CA ALA A 90 -3.64 -17.95 5.13
C ALA A 90 -2.89 -17.16 4.02
N HIS A 91 -3.03 -17.57 2.75
CA HIS A 91 -2.46 -16.83 1.62
C HIS A 91 -3.08 -15.43 1.46
N ILE A 92 -4.38 -15.28 1.73
CA ILE A 92 -5.04 -13.97 1.71
C ILE A 92 -4.51 -13.07 2.83
N LEU A 93 -4.28 -13.61 4.04
CA LEU A 93 -3.69 -12.84 5.15
C LEU A 93 -2.25 -12.40 4.80
N ILE A 94 -1.46 -13.28 4.21
CA ILE A 94 -0.11 -12.93 3.73
C ILE A 94 -0.16 -11.78 2.72
N THR A 95 -1.07 -11.87 1.75
CA THR A 95 -1.28 -10.81 0.76
C THR A 95 -1.72 -9.50 1.42
N LEU A 96 -2.56 -9.57 2.46
CA LEU A 96 -2.98 -8.40 3.24
C LEU A 96 -1.79 -7.74 3.94
N ILE A 97 -0.91 -8.52 4.58
CA ILE A 97 0.29 -8.03 5.26
C ILE A 97 1.21 -7.31 4.26
N GLU A 98 1.48 -7.92 3.11
CA GLU A 98 2.32 -7.34 2.06
C GLU A 98 1.73 -6.04 1.49
N THR A 99 0.42 -6.04 1.26
CA THR A 99 -0.31 -4.86 0.77
C THR A 99 -0.25 -3.73 1.79
N ALA A 100 -0.42 -4.05 3.09
CA ALA A 100 -0.34 -3.09 4.19
C ALA A 100 1.08 -2.51 4.34
N GLN A 101 2.12 -3.34 4.22
CA GLN A 101 3.52 -2.88 4.19
C GLN A 101 3.77 -1.88 3.06
N LYS A 102 3.36 -2.22 1.84
CA LYS A 102 3.52 -1.34 0.69
C LYS A 102 2.74 -0.03 0.85
N ARG A 103 1.54 -0.10 1.43
CA ARG A 103 0.71 1.08 1.74
C ARG A 103 1.44 2.01 2.70
N ARG A 104 2.01 1.48 3.79
CA ARG A 104 2.79 2.23 4.78
C ARG A 104 4.02 2.89 4.16
N GLN A 105 4.77 2.15 3.34
CA GLN A 105 5.92 2.73 2.62
C GLN A 105 5.51 3.87 1.67
N THR A 106 4.37 3.74 1.01
CA THR A 106 3.83 4.77 0.12
C THR A 106 3.38 6.00 0.91
N GLU A 107 2.73 5.79 2.05
CA GLU A 107 2.32 6.83 2.98
C GLU A 107 3.52 7.63 3.52
N GLN A 108 4.59 6.96 3.96
CA GLN A 108 5.82 7.60 4.40
C GLN A 108 6.47 8.45 3.30
N LYS A 109 6.40 8.02 2.03
CA LYS A 109 6.88 8.82 0.89
C LYS A 109 6.02 10.07 0.68
N LEU A 110 4.70 9.94 0.74
CA LEU A 110 3.77 11.07 0.65
C LEU A 110 3.98 12.08 1.78
N GLU A 111 4.18 11.60 3.01
CA GLU A 111 4.45 12.43 4.18
C GLU A 111 5.75 13.23 4.01
N LYS A 112 6.84 12.59 3.59
CA LYS A 112 8.11 13.26 3.32
C LYS A 112 7.99 14.39 2.28
N ILE A 113 7.22 14.16 1.20
CA ILE A 113 6.98 15.18 0.17
C ILE A 113 6.21 16.37 0.77
N ARG A 114 5.11 16.11 1.48
CA ARG A 114 4.28 17.16 2.10
C ARG A 114 5.04 17.98 3.13
N LEU A 115 5.89 17.34 3.92
CA LEU A 115 6.74 18.02 4.90
C LEU A 115 7.80 18.89 4.22
N LYS A 116 8.45 18.38 3.16
CA LYS A 116 9.42 19.16 2.36
C LYS A 116 8.79 20.39 1.73
N GLU A 117 7.63 20.24 1.09
CA GLU A 117 6.87 21.36 0.51
C GLU A 117 6.47 22.42 1.56
N THR A 118 6.22 22.01 2.79
CA THR A 118 5.87 22.93 3.89
C THR A 118 7.09 23.69 4.40
N SER A 119 8.26 23.05 4.41
CA SER A 119 9.54 23.69 4.77
C SER A 119 10.03 24.66 3.70
N ASP A 120 9.89 24.33 2.42
CA ASP A 120 10.34 25.19 1.30
C ASP A 120 9.47 26.46 1.14
N LYS A 121 8.21 26.46 1.61
CA LYS A 121 7.31 27.64 1.57
C LYS A 121 7.52 28.63 2.71
N ARG A 122 8.41 28.36 3.67
CA ARG A 122 8.64 29.22 4.85
C ARG A 122 9.84 30.18 4.72
N TYR A 123 10.43 30.29 3.54
CA TYR A 123 11.56 31.17 3.24
C TYR A 123 11.20 32.17 2.14
#